data_AF-A0A9P5Z7Z1-F1
#
_entry.id   AF-A0A9P5Z7Z1-F1
#
_cell.length_a   1.000
_cell.length_b   1.000
_cell.length_c   1.000
_cell.angle_alpha   90.00
_cell.angle_beta   90.00
_cell.angle_gamma   90.00
#
_symmetry.space_group_name_H-M   'P 1'
#
loop_
_entity.id
_entity.type
_entity.pdbx_description
1 polymer ?
#
loop_
_entity_poly.entity_id
_entity_poly.type
_entity_poly.pdbx_seq_one_letter_code
_entity_poly.pdbx_strand_id
1 'polypeptide(L)'
;FLVSRPVAYPISMASRATRGYWVMDLETKEIVFLKDTWRTNAEDMEVEGDILLSMKGVPNVPTLVCHGDVGDANTYITQTDRYQTAEWNAHRPAIQRLTSQVHYRQVIKEAGYTLESLAGSEELFRAIADVYNGMEFAYELHSRMHRDVSFGNIIFFANQSDRKYGQRQGILIDWELSCVIEKPKARNHWITGTWAFMSINTLSDVPKPHALVHDVESLVYVVFYCAIFYLQWDYNVDTHADILQNFFDHFEQISKEDDSKIVVGGSYKVSNLFNTGRYFKKPKGLPLVIQKWLSRSVQRIYSWYFSAPPDRTPEAQKECARPLFDLTDNIFKDLSNTDREVHPRPNYKGPLLMAVPATPSSTPPSSNLNVAVRRSPRTQPNANASQGS
;
A
#
# COMPACT_ATOMS: atom_id res chain seq x y z
N PHE A 1 25.55 11.47 4.34
CA PHE A 1 24.94 10.17 3.99
C PHE A 1 25.78 9.43 2.95
N LEU A 2 26.14 8.17 3.22
CA LEU A 2 26.64 7.23 2.20
C LEU A 2 25.49 6.34 1.75
N VAL A 3 25.21 6.31 0.44
CA VAL A 3 24.02 5.65 -0.12
C VAL A 3 24.39 4.30 -0.71
N SER A 4 23.64 3.25 -0.36
CA SER A 4 23.82 1.92 -0.92
C SER A 4 23.32 1.81 -2.37
N ARG A 5 23.45 0.62 -2.97
CA ARG A 5 22.60 0.26 -4.11
C ARG A 5 21.11 0.32 -3.70
N PRO A 6 20.18 0.61 -4.62
CA PRO A 6 18.76 0.61 -4.28
C PRO A 6 18.28 -0.77 -3.84
N VAL A 7 17.44 -0.78 -2.82
CA VAL A 7 16.80 -1.96 -2.22
C VAL A 7 15.32 -2.07 -2.59
N ALA A 8 14.70 -0.97 -3.04
CA ALA A 8 13.37 -0.95 -3.63
C ALA A 8 13.39 -0.19 -4.96
N TYR A 9 12.65 -0.70 -5.96
CA TYR A 9 12.60 -0.17 -7.32
C TYR A 9 11.16 -0.02 -7.79
N PRO A 10 10.87 0.94 -8.69
CA PRO A 10 9.56 1.02 -9.31
C PRO A 10 9.35 -0.20 -10.20
N ILE A 11 8.19 -0.83 -10.05
CA ILE A 11 7.84 -2.04 -10.80
C ILE A 11 7.07 -1.68 -12.10
N SER A 12 6.68 -0.41 -12.27
CA SER A 12 6.01 0.11 -13.48
C SER A 12 6.60 1.44 -13.94
N MET A 13 6.62 1.66 -15.26
CA MET A 13 6.96 2.95 -15.88
C MET A 13 5.91 4.03 -15.62
N ALA A 14 4.65 3.63 -15.38
CA ALA A 14 3.57 4.53 -15.01
C ALA A 14 3.43 4.59 -13.47
N SER A 15 4.53 4.85 -12.78
CA SER A 15 4.58 5.02 -11.32
C SER A 15 5.32 6.30 -10.96
N ARG A 16 5.40 6.61 -9.66
CA ARG A 16 6.15 7.76 -9.11
C ARG A 16 7.67 7.57 -9.12
N ALA A 17 8.15 6.55 -9.83
CA ALA A 17 9.54 6.14 -9.92
C ALA A 17 10.23 6.00 -8.54
N THR A 18 9.45 5.62 -7.50
CA THR A 18 9.92 5.51 -6.13
C THR A 18 11.07 4.52 -6.01
N ARG A 19 12.17 4.96 -5.40
CA ARG A 19 13.34 4.15 -5.08
C ARG A 19 13.63 4.24 -3.59
N GLY A 20 14.00 3.09 -3.02
CA GLY A 20 14.39 2.98 -1.62
C GLY A 20 15.86 2.60 -1.48
N TYR A 21 16.54 3.19 -0.52
CA TYR A 21 17.97 2.98 -0.27
C TYR A 21 18.24 2.78 1.21
N TRP A 22 19.15 1.88 1.55
CA TRP A 22 19.82 1.94 2.84
C TRP A 22 20.91 3.00 2.77
N VAL A 23 21.03 3.76 3.85
CA VAL A 23 21.92 4.90 3.91
C VAL A 23 22.62 4.91 5.25
N MET A 24 23.93 5.10 5.24
CA MET A 24 24.69 5.33 6.47
C MET A 24 24.76 6.83 6.74
N ASP A 25 24.28 7.24 7.91
CA ASP A 25 24.58 8.56 8.45
C ASP A 25 26.06 8.62 8.80
N LEU A 26 26.76 9.64 8.29
CA LEU A 26 28.20 9.75 8.46
C LEU A 26 28.58 10.27 9.86
N GLU A 27 27.68 10.97 10.52
CA GLU A 27 27.87 11.52 11.85
C GLU A 27 27.52 10.47 12.90
N THR A 28 26.29 9.92 12.86
CA THR A 28 25.82 8.96 13.88
C THR A 28 26.31 7.53 13.63
N LYS A 29 26.77 7.22 12.41
CA LYS A 29 27.10 5.86 11.93
C LYS A 29 25.91 4.90 11.92
N GLU A 30 24.69 5.39 12.12
CA GLU A 30 23.48 4.58 12.04
C GLU A 30 23.08 4.32 10.58
N ILE A 31 22.42 3.18 10.35
CA ILE A 31 21.77 2.89 9.07
C ILE A 31 20.33 3.40 9.12
N VAL A 32 19.99 4.26 8.17
CA VAL A 32 18.68 4.90 7.96
C VAL A 32 18.16 4.55 6.56
N PHE A 33 16.88 4.83 6.31
CA PHE A 33 16.26 4.55 5.01
C PHE A 33 15.96 5.85 4.26
N LEU A 34 16.39 5.93 3.00
CA LEU A 34 16.09 7.03 2.09
C LEU A 34 15.05 6.59 1.04
N LYS A 35 13.92 7.28 1.02
CA LYS A 35 12.91 7.25 -0.04
C LYS A 35 13.20 8.39 -1.02
N ASP A 36 13.33 8.06 -2.31
CA ASP A 36 13.51 8.99 -3.43
C ASP A 36 12.31 8.80 -4.38
N THR A 37 11.48 9.82 -4.56
CA THR A 37 10.19 9.67 -5.25
C THR A 37 9.75 10.94 -5.97
N TRP A 38 8.86 10.81 -6.94
CA TRP A 38 8.13 11.93 -7.55
C TRP A 38 6.78 12.07 -6.88
N ARG A 39 6.65 12.98 -5.92
CA ARG A 39 5.38 13.23 -5.22
C ARG A 39 4.46 14.07 -6.09
N THR A 40 3.15 13.86 -5.94
CA THR A 40 2.14 14.73 -6.54
C THR A 40 2.25 16.12 -5.91
N ASN A 41 2.30 17.15 -6.74
CA ASN A 41 2.27 18.54 -6.32
C ASN A 41 0.87 19.09 -6.60
N ALA A 42 0.01 18.94 -5.59
CA ALA A 42 -1.35 19.44 -5.56
C ALA A 42 -1.60 20.12 -4.21
N GLU A 43 -2.32 21.24 -4.23
CA GLU A 43 -2.57 22.09 -3.04
C GLU A 43 -3.27 21.36 -1.89
N ASP A 44 -4.01 20.29 -2.21
CA ASP A 44 -4.76 19.49 -1.27
C ASP A 44 -4.02 18.28 -0.70
N MET A 45 -2.78 18.03 -1.15
CA MET A 45 -1.96 16.93 -0.67
C MET A 45 -0.95 17.41 0.35
N GLU A 46 -1.01 16.85 1.57
CA GLU A 46 0.01 17.06 2.59
C GLU A 46 1.32 16.36 2.18
N VAL A 47 2.46 16.93 2.55
CA VAL A 47 3.77 16.31 2.30
C VAL A 47 4.02 15.26 3.38
N GLU A 48 4.42 14.05 2.98
CA GLU A 48 4.63 12.92 3.90
C GLU A 48 5.58 13.25 5.05
N GLY A 49 6.69 13.94 4.77
CA GLY A 49 7.61 14.38 5.82
C GLY A 49 6.98 15.32 6.84
N ASP A 50 6.12 16.26 6.42
CA ASP A 50 5.41 17.15 7.37
C ASP A 50 4.40 16.35 8.22
N ILE A 51 3.75 15.35 7.61
CA ILE A 51 2.87 14.42 8.31
C ILE A 51 3.66 13.66 9.39
N LEU A 52 4.79 13.05 9.04
CA LEU A 52 5.64 12.31 9.99
C LEU A 52 6.22 13.21 11.07
N LEU A 53 6.58 14.45 10.73
CA LEU A 53 7.03 15.45 11.70
C LEU A 53 5.94 15.77 12.73
N SER A 54 4.68 15.89 12.27
CA SER A 54 3.53 16.14 13.14
C SER A 54 3.23 14.96 14.07
N MET A 55 3.54 13.73 13.65
CA MET A 55 3.31 12.49 14.41
C MET A 55 4.55 12.02 15.21
N LYS A 56 5.48 12.93 15.49
CA LYS A 56 6.70 12.60 16.23
C LYS A 56 6.35 12.02 17.61
N GLY A 57 6.81 10.80 17.87
CA GLY A 57 6.58 10.09 19.13
C GLY A 57 5.39 9.12 19.11
N VAL A 58 4.65 9.03 18.01
CA VAL A 58 3.67 7.95 17.81
C VAL A 58 4.43 6.62 17.66
N PRO A 59 4.08 5.57 18.44
CA PRO A 59 4.73 4.27 18.33
C PRO A 59 4.44 3.63 16.97
N ASN A 60 5.36 2.79 16.49
CA ASN A 60 5.18 1.99 15.26
C ASN A 60 4.90 2.79 13.98
N VAL A 61 5.15 4.11 14.04
CA VAL A 61 5.17 5.07 12.91
C VAL A 61 6.62 5.49 12.67
N PRO A 62 7.04 5.74 11.41
CA PRO A 62 8.41 6.08 11.10
C PRO A 62 8.88 7.35 11.80
N THR A 63 10.11 7.31 12.32
CA THR A 63 10.78 8.49 12.85
C THR A 63 11.43 9.25 11.70
N LEU A 64 10.92 10.44 11.42
CA LEU A 64 11.51 11.33 10.42
C LEU A 64 12.89 11.82 10.87
N VAL A 65 13.88 11.69 9.98
CA VAL A 65 15.21 12.29 10.14
C VAL A 65 15.26 13.63 9.42
N CYS A 66 14.94 13.64 8.12
CA CYS A 66 14.85 14.84 7.30
C CYS A 66 14.06 14.58 6.02
N HIS A 67 13.56 15.62 5.38
CA HIS A 67 12.95 15.54 4.05
C HIS A 67 13.06 16.85 3.30
N GLY A 68 12.77 16.83 2.01
CA GLY A 68 12.67 18.02 1.18
C GLY A 68 12.50 17.71 -0.29
N ASP A 69 12.06 18.72 -1.02
CA ASP A 69 12.08 18.70 -2.48
C ASP A 69 13.53 18.81 -2.98
N VAL A 70 13.82 18.12 -4.08
CA VAL A 70 15.14 18.08 -4.70
C VAL A 70 15.21 19.15 -5.78
N GLY A 71 16.10 20.12 -5.60
CA GLY A 71 16.20 21.28 -6.49
C GLY A 71 15.10 22.31 -6.24
N ASP A 72 14.99 23.30 -7.12
CA ASP A 72 13.85 24.22 -7.13
C ASP A 72 12.78 23.78 -8.14
N ALA A 73 11.61 24.43 -8.10
CA ALA A 73 10.49 24.13 -9.00
C ALA A 73 10.81 24.28 -10.50
N ASN A 74 11.95 24.89 -10.85
CA ASN A 74 12.40 25.10 -12.23
C ASN A 74 13.53 24.13 -12.62
N THR A 75 14.12 23.40 -11.67
CA THR A 75 15.30 22.56 -11.92
C THR A 75 14.90 21.23 -12.56
N TYR A 76 13.83 20.60 -12.07
CA TYR A 76 13.40 19.28 -12.52
C TYR A 76 11.90 19.27 -12.83
N ILE A 77 11.58 19.50 -14.10
CA ILE A 77 10.20 19.52 -14.61
C ILE A 77 9.93 18.22 -15.37
N THR A 78 8.91 17.47 -14.96
CA THR A 78 8.47 16.27 -15.68
C THR A 78 7.84 16.65 -17.02
N GLN A 79 7.83 15.73 -17.99
CA GLN A 79 7.13 15.98 -19.25
C GLN A 79 5.63 16.19 -19.05
N THR A 80 5.03 15.58 -18.02
CA THR A 80 3.62 15.74 -17.65
C THR A 80 3.29 17.16 -17.20
N ASP A 81 4.20 17.84 -16.49
CA ASP A 81 3.99 19.22 -16.01
C ASP A 81 3.76 20.19 -17.18
N ARG A 82 4.42 19.96 -18.32
CA ARG A 82 4.29 20.80 -19.53
C ARG A 82 2.88 20.83 -20.10
N TYR A 83 2.07 19.81 -19.80
CA TYR A 83 0.70 19.68 -20.29
C TYR A 83 -0.35 19.93 -19.21
N GLN A 84 0.05 20.40 -18.02
CA GLN A 84 -0.88 20.66 -16.92
C GLN A 84 -1.96 21.67 -17.32
N THR A 85 -1.58 22.71 -18.05
CA THR A 85 -2.47 23.79 -18.54
C THR A 85 -3.02 23.53 -19.94
N ALA A 86 -2.71 22.37 -20.54
CA ALA A 86 -3.21 22.05 -21.87
C ALA A 86 -4.74 21.98 -21.86
N GLU A 87 -5.38 22.52 -22.89
CA GLU A 87 -6.83 22.61 -22.99
C GLU A 87 -7.49 21.22 -22.83
N TRP A 88 -6.95 20.21 -23.50
CA TRP A 88 -7.44 18.83 -23.40
C TRP A 88 -7.32 18.26 -21.97
N ASN A 89 -6.36 18.73 -21.16
CA ASN A 89 -6.20 18.30 -19.77
C ASN A 89 -7.20 19.03 -18.85
N ALA A 90 -7.43 20.33 -19.07
CA ALA A 90 -8.40 21.12 -18.31
C ALA A 90 -9.83 20.56 -18.42
N HIS A 91 -10.21 20.07 -19.60
CA HIS A 91 -11.50 19.46 -19.88
C HIS A 91 -11.67 18.04 -19.32
N ARG A 92 -10.61 17.41 -18.77
CA ARG A 92 -10.75 16.11 -18.11
C ARG A 92 -11.46 16.23 -16.76
N PRO A 93 -12.21 15.19 -16.34
CA PRO A 93 -12.67 15.05 -14.97
C PRO A 93 -11.49 15.22 -14.00
N ALA A 94 -11.73 15.83 -12.84
CA ALA A 94 -10.66 16.16 -11.89
C ALA A 94 -9.75 14.98 -11.51
N ILE A 95 -10.30 13.75 -11.45
CA ILE A 95 -9.57 12.51 -11.16
C ILE A 95 -8.56 12.14 -12.28
N GLN A 96 -8.83 12.55 -13.52
CA GLN A 96 -8.05 12.18 -14.71
C GLN A 96 -7.15 13.32 -15.20
N ARG A 97 -7.17 14.48 -14.51
CA ARG A 97 -6.29 15.60 -14.81
C ARG A 97 -4.87 15.23 -14.45
N LEU A 98 -3.95 15.49 -15.37
CA LEU A 98 -2.52 15.43 -15.08
C LEU A 98 -2.20 16.47 -14.02
N THR A 99 -1.66 15.99 -12.90
CA THR A 99 -1.14 16.80 -11.81
C THR A 99 0.38 16.90 -11.95
N SER A 100 0.93 18.03 -11.50
CA SER A 100 2.38 18.20 -11.56
C SER A 100 3.06 17.28 -10.55
N GLN A 101 4.30 16.89 -10.83
CA GLN A 101 5.11 16.07 -9.94
C GLN A 101 6.40 16.79 -9.53
N VAL A 102 6.76 16.67 -8.26
CA VAL A 102 7.99 17.26 -7.72
C VAL A 102 8.89 16.15 -7.19
N HIS A 103 10.18 16.21 -7.55
CA HIS A 103 11.17 15.25 -7.05
C HIS A 103 11.40 15.51 -5.57
N TYR A 104 11.23 14.48 -4.74
CA TYR A 104 11.20 14.56 -3.29
C TYR A 104 12.05 13.46 -2.66
N ARG A 105 12.70 13.79 -1.54
CA ARG A 105 13.45 12.85 -0.72
C ARG A 105 13.02 12.91 0.73
N GLN A 106 12.96 11.74 1.34
CA GLN A 106 12.64 11.57 2.76
C GLN A 106 13.58 10.53 3.36
N VAL A 107 14.11 10.84 4.53
CA VAL A 107 14.95 9.94 5.33
C VAL A 107 14.21 9.62 6.62
N ILE A 108 14.02 8.33 6.89
CA ILE A 108 13.44 7.81 8.14
C ILE A 108 14.48 6.95 8.86
N LYS A 109 14.38 6.88 10.20
CA LYS A 109 15.33 6.13 11.02
C LYS A 109 15.24 4.62 10.78
N GLU A 110 14.03 4.11 10.54
CA GLU A 110 13.73 2.69 10.51
C GLU A 110 14.10 2.04 9.16
N ALA A 111 15.37 1.65 9.00
CA ALA A 111 15.83 0.83 7.88
C ALA A 111 15.49 -0.65 8.08
N GLY A 112 14.25 -1.03 7.76
CA GLY A 112 13.73 -2.39 7.93
C GLY A 112 13.71 -3.25 6.66
N TYR A 113 13.10 -4.43 6.81
CA TYR A 113 12.81 -5.37 5.73
C TYR A 113 11.30 -5.52 5.54
N THR A 114 10.83 -5.74 4.33
CA THR A 114 9.40 -5.96 4.06
C THR A 114 8.89 -7.26 4.69
N LEU A 115 7.57 -7.42 4.72
CA LEU A 115 6.90 -8.66 5.13
C LEU A 115 7.33 -9.90 4.30
N GLU A 116 8.03 -9.74 3.18
CA GLU A 116 8.62 -10.87 2.44
C GLU A 116 9.67 -11.64 3.26
N SER A 117 10.26 -10.98 4.26
CA SER A 117 11.26 -11.54 5.18
C SER A 117 10.65 -12.19 6.43
N LEU A 118 9.35 -12.47 6.40
CA LEU A 118 8.62 -13.09 7.50
C LEU A 118 9.24 -14.44 7.92
N ALA A 119 9.55 -14.58 9.20
CA ALA A 119 10.11 -15.81 9.78
C ALA A 119 9.03 -16.84 10.13
N GLY A 120 7.88 -16.39 10.64
CA GLY A 120 6.84 -17.29 11.13
C GLY A 120 5.52 -16.58 11.43
N SER A 121 4.54 -17.36 11.82
CA SER A 121 3.20 -16.86 12.14
C SER A 121 3.21 -15.97 13.39
N GLU A 122 4.01 -16.32 14.41
CA GLU A 122 4.15 -15.50 15.62
C GLU A 122 4.69 -14.10 15.31
N GLU A 123 5.72 -14.01 14.46
CA GLU A 123 6.30 -12.74 14.06
C GLU A 123 5.29 -11.88 13.25
N LEU A 124 4.48 -12.50 12.38
CA LEU A 124 3.42 -11.80 11.66
C LEU A 124 2.43 -11.16 12.63
N PHE A 125 1.91 -11.94 13.58
CA PHE A 125 0.89 -11.45 14.50
C PHE A 125 1.43 -10.38 15.47
N ARG A 126 2.70 -10.47 15.89
CA ARG A 126 3.36 -9.40 16.65
C ARG A 126 3.47 -8.12 15.85
N ALA A 127 3.93 -8.18 14.59
CA ALA A 127 4.03 -6.98 13.75
C ALA A 127 2.67 -6.36 13.42
N ILE A 128 1.62 -7.17 13.29
CA ILE A 128 0.26 -6.66 13.08
C ILE A 128 -0.27 -5.97 14.33
N ALA A 129 0.01 -6.50 15.52
CA ALA A 129 -0.33 -5.85 16.79
C ALA A 129 0.41 -4.50 16.95
N ASP A 130 1.70 -4.49 16.65
CA ASP A 130 2.54 -3.29 16.61
C ASP A 130 1.99 -2.22 15.65
N VAL A 131 1.68 -2.61 14.41
CA VAL A 131 1.13 -1.69 13.40
C VAL A 131 -0.23 -1.14 13.82
N TYR A 132 -1.11 -2.00 14.34
CA TYR A 132 -2.39 -1.53 14.83
C TYR A 132 -2.21 -0.52 15.97
N ASN A 133 -1.31 -0.78 16.92
CA ASN A 133 -1.03 0.13 18.02
C ASN A 133 -0.60 1.51 17.49
N GLY A 134 0.27 1.54 16.47
CA GLY A 134 0.65 2.80 15.82
C GLY A 134 -0.53 3.52 15.13
N MET A 135 -1.40 2.78 14.45
CA MET A 135 -2.62 3.34 13.85
C MET A 135 -3.57 3.92 14.89
N GLU A 136 -3.75 3.25 16.02
CA GLU A 136 -4.61 3.71 17.12
C GLU A 136 -4.06 4.99 17.75
N PHE A 137 -2.77 5.04 18.09
CA PHE A 137 -2.14 6.26 18.61
C PHE A 137 -2.16 7.41 17.60
N ALA A 138 -1.95 7.14 16.30
CA ALA A 138 -2.09 8.15 15.26
C ALA A 138 -3.53 8.70 15.19
N TYR A 139 -4.52 7.82 15.31
CA TYR A 139 -5.93 8.20 15.32
C TYR A 139 -6.30 9.01 16.56
N GLU A 140 -5.91 8.57 17.76
CA GLU A 140 -6.24 9.24 19.02
C GLU A 140 -5.59 10.61 19.17
N LEU A 141 -4.29 10.69 18.87
CA LEU A 141 -3.50 11.89 19.14
C LEU A 141 -3.57 12.90 17.99
N HIS A 142 -3.82 12.45 16.76
CA HIS A 142 -3.75 13.28 15.56
C HIS A 142 -5.00 13.21 14.68
N SER A 143 -6.03 12.47 15.08
CA SER A 143 -7.26 12.27 14.29
C SER A 143 -6.97 11.83 12.85
N ARG A 144 -5.92 11.02 12.68
CA ARG A 144 -5.36 10.66 11.38
C ARG A 144 -5.53 9.17 11.08
N MET A 145 -5.87 8.88 9.82
CA MET A 145 -6.01 7.52 9.28
C MET A 145 -5.00 7.31 8.16
N HIS A 146 -4.56 6.07 7.94
CA HIS A 146 -3.51 5.73 6.97
C HIS A 146 -4.03 5.68 5.53
N ARG A 147 -5.19 5.03 5.32
CA ARG A 147 -5.87 4.83 4.02
C ARG A 147 -5.18 3.94 2.98
N ASP A 148 -3.90 3.60 3.16
CA ASP A 148 -3.19 2.65 2.28
C ASP A 148 -2.47 1.55 3.06
N VAL A 149 -3.16 0.91 4.01
CA VAL A 149 -2.58 -0.26 4.69
C VAL A 149 -2.48 -1.41 3.69
N SER A 150 -1.26 -1.90 3.44
CA SER A 150 -0.99 -2.94 2.46
C SER A 150 0.21 -3.80 2.86
N PHE A 151 0.38 -4.94 2.19
CA PHE A 151 1.55 -5.81 2.39
C PHE A 151 2.88 -5.07 2.17
N GLY A 152 2.92 -4.12 1.23
CA GLY A 152 4.13 -3.36 0.88
C GLY A 152 4.47 -2.24 1.88
N ASN A 153 3.51 -1.83 2.69
CA ASN A 153 3.63 -0.68 3.60
C ASN A 153 3.90 -1.09 5.06
N ILE A 154 4.14 -2.39 5.31
CA ILE A 154 4.55 -2.89 6.62
C ILE A 154 5.97 -3.44 6.53
N ILE A 155 6.84 -2.97 7.42
CA ILE A 155 8.22 -3.44 7.52
C ILE A 155 8.51 -4.01 8.91
N PHE A 156 9.40 -4.98 8.95
CA PHE A 156 10.08 -5.46 10.13
C PHE A 156 11.32 -4.61 10.39
N PHE A 157 11.36 -3.97 11.55
CA PHE A 157 12.52 -3.20 12.00
C PHE A 157 13.13 -3.85 13.25
N ALA A 158 14.44 -4.12 13.20
CA ALA A 158 15.21 -4.56 14.36
C ALA A 158 16.01 -3.37 14.90
N ASN A 159 15.79 -2.99 16.15
CA ASN A 159 16.67 -2.00 16.78
C ASN A 159 18.09 -2.58 16.87
N GLN A 160 19.11 -1.75 16.66
CA GLN A 160 20.53 -2.18 16.63
C GLN A 160 20.99 -2.80 17.96
N SER A 161 20.30 -2.52 19.06
CA SER A 161 20.47 -3.14 20.38
C SER A 161 19.93 -4.57 20.48
N ASP A 162 18.88 -4.90 19.72
CA ASP A 162 18.17 -6.18 19.77
C ASP A 162 18.57 -7.06 18.58
N ARG A 163 19.82 -7.51 18.60
CA ARG A 163 20.42 -8.35 17.52
C ARG A 163 19.93 -9.81 17.51
N LYS A 164 18.90 -10.16 18.27
CA LYS A 164 18.29 -11.49 18.19
C LYS A 164 17.21 -11.46 17.11
N TYR A 165 17.46 -12.19 16.00
CA TYR A 165 16.45 -12.57 15.02
C TYR A 165 15.22 -13.13 15.78
N GLY A 166 14.14 -12.33 15.88
CA GLY A 166 12.95 -12.66 16.68
C GLY A 166 12.33 -11.52 17.49
N GLN A 167 13.00 -10.36 17.60
CA GLN A 167 12.47 -9.16 18.26
C GLN A 167 12.26 -7.99 17.29
N ARG A 168 11.94 -8.29 16.02
CA ARG A 168 11.64 -7.26 15.03
C ARG A 168 10.25 -6.70 15.30
N GLN A 169 10.14 -5.38 15.32
CA GLN A 169 8.89 -4.67 15.48
C GLN A 169 8.24 -4.43 14.11
N GLY A 170 6.92 -4.41 14.08
CA GLY A 170 6.15 -3.94 12.92
C GLY A 170 6.12 -2.42 12.87
N ILE A 171 6.47 -1.83 11.72
CA ILE A 171 6.36 -0.39 11.47
C ILE A 171 5.49 -0.18 10.22
N LEU A 172 4.52 0.72 10.31
CA LEU A 172 3.66 1.12 9.20
C LEU A 172 4.26 2.32 8.47
N ILE A 173 4.75 2.14 7.25
CA ILE A 173 5.37 3.19 6.42
C ILE A 173 4.38 3.75 5.40
N ASP A 174 4.79 4.80 4.69
CA ASP A 174 4.07 5.40 3.56
C ASP A 174 2.77 6.14 3.92
N TRP A 175 2.91 7.16 4.78
CA TRP A 175 1.80 7.97 5.29
C TRP A 175 1.32 9.07 4.34
N GLU A 176 1.82 9.11 3.11
CA GLU A 176 1.53 10.14 2.12
C GLU A 176 0.04 10.22 1.72
N LEU A 177 -0.66 9.08 1.78
CA LEU A 177 -2.09 8.98 1.51
C LEU A 177 -2.90 9.13 2.78
N SER A 178 -2.31 9.46 3.93
CA SER A 178 -3.07 9.65 5.16
C SER A 178 -3.94 10.91 5.12
N CYS A 179 -4.95 10.99 5.99
CA CYS A 179 -5.74 12.22 6.15
C CYS A 179 -6.28 12.40 7.57
N VAL A 180 -6.55 13.66 7.93
CA VAL A 180 -7.25 14.04 9.16
C VAL A 180 -8.77 13.99 8.94
N ILE A 181 -9.51 13.48 9.92
CA ILE A 181 -10.98 13.28 9.86
C ILE A 181 -11.74 14.58 9.51
N GLU A 182 -11.31 15.73 10.04
CA GLU A 182 -12.03 17.01 9.93
C GLU A 182 -11.79 17.81 8.64
N LYS A 183 -10.94 17.32 7.72
CA LYS A 183 -10.69 17.97 6.42
C LYS A 183 -11.36 17.19 5.27
N PRO A 184 -12.68 17.28 5.08
CA PRO A 184 -13.37 16.62 3.95
C PRO A 184 -13.20 17.38 2.63
N LYS A 185 -12.44 18.48 2.60
CA LYS A 185 -12.31 19.36 1.44
C LYS A 185 -11.04 19.08 0.67
N ALA A 186 -11.09 18.05 -0.16
CA ALA A 186 -10.15 17.87 -1.25
C ALA A 186 -10.66 16.79 -2.20
N ARG A 187 -10.45 16.96 -3.50
CA ARG A 187 -11.02 16.16 -4.60
C ARG A 187 -11.00 14.66 -4.33
N ASN A 188 -12.16 14.01 -4.36
CA ASN A 188 -12.34 12.59 -4.67
C ASN A 188 -11.33 11.61 -4.02
N HIS A 189 -10.89 11.88 -2.78
CA HIS A 189 -9.88 11.09 -2.04
C HIS A 189 -10.44 9.79 -1.42
N TRP A 190 -11.67 9.41 -1.76
CA TRP A 190 -12.36 8.26 -1.17
C TRP A 190 -11.97 6.91 -1.76
N ILE A 191 -11.23 6.87 -2.88
CA ILE A 191 -10.74 5.63 -3.53
C ILE A 191 -9.22 5.70 -3.71
N THR A 192 -8.51 5.84 -2.60
CA THR A 192 -7.04 5.71 -2.58
C THR A 192 -6.67 4.43 -1.84
N GLY A 193 -5.56 3.82 -2.23
CA GLY A 193 -5.05 2.60 -1.60
C GLY A 193 -4.77 1.46 -2.58
N THR A 194 -4.24 0.37 -2.02
CA THR A 194 -3.91 -0.85 -2.76
C THR A 194 -5.14 -1.76 -2.89
N TRP A 195 -5.63 -1.97 -4.13
CA TRP A 195 -6.93 -2.62 -4.42
C TRP A 195 -7.19 -3.90 -3.62
N ALA A 196 -6.20 -4.80 -3.61
CA ALA A 196 -6.24 -6.08 -2.93
C ALA A 196 -6.61 -5.97 -1.44
N PHE A 197 -6.17 -4.89 -0.77
CA PHE A 197 -6.33 -4.69 0.66
C PHE A 197 -7.44 -3.69 1.02
N MET A 198 -8.09 -3.05 0.04
CA MET A 198 -9.18 -2.11 0.29
C MET A 198 -10.38 -2.78 0.98
N SER A 199 -11.06 -2.03 1.84
CA SER A 199 -12.24 -2.48 2.58
C SER A 199 -13.46 -2.62 1.66
N ILE A 200 -14.42 -3.46 2.05
CA ILE A 200 -15.68 -3.64 1.31
C ILE A 200 -16.40 -2.30 1.08
N ASN A 201 -16.46 -1.43 2.09
CA ASN A 201 -17.13 -0.12 1.98
C ASN A 201 -16.38 0.89 1.10
N THR A 202 -15.06 0.71 0.90
CA THR A 202 -14.27 1.55 -0.01
C THR A 202 -14.33 1.06 -1.46
N LEU A 203 -14.66 -0.22 -1.66
CA LEU A 203 -14.79 -0.85 -2.98
C LEU A 203 -16.22 -0.78 -3.55
N SER A 204 -17.20 -0.26 -2.81
CA SER A 204 -18.60 -0.18 -3.24
C SER A 204 -18.88 0.96 -4.24
N ASP A 205 -20.02 0.89 -4.92
CA ASP A 205 -20.52 1.88 -5.86
C ASP A 205 -20.83 3.27 -5.24
N VAL A 206 -21.16 3.25 -3.94
CA VAL A 206 -21.27 4.41 -3.06
C VAL A 206 -20.21 4.30 -1.97
N PRO A 207 -18.96 4.75 -2.22
CA PRO A 207 -17.89 4.68 -1.23
C PRO A 207 -18.24 5.48 0.01
N LYS A 208 -18.07 4.87 1.19
CA LYS A 208 -18.27 5.58 2.47
C LYS A 208 -17.02 6.39 2.83
N PRO A 209 -17.16 7.52 3.56
CA PRO A 209 -16.00 8.23 4.09
C PRO A 209 -15.10 7.28 4.87
N HIS A 210 -13.79 7.40 4.65
CA HIS A 210 -12.82 6.51 5.28
C HIS A 210 -12.89 6.61 6.80
N ALA A 211 -12.72 5.48 7.48
CA ALA A 211 -12.76 5.36 8.93
C ALA A 211 -11.65 4.41 9.38
N LEU A 212 -11.25 4.44 10.66
CA LEU A 212 -10.20 3.58 11.20
C LEU A 212 -10.50 2.08 10.95
N VAL A 213 -11.78 1.71 11.05
CA VAL A 213 -12.25 0.34 10.74
C VAL A 213 -11.88 -0.14 9.33
N HIS A 214 -11.75 0.76 8.36
CA HIS A 214 -11.34 0.38 7.00
C HIS A 214 -9.86 0.02 6.95
N ASP A 215 -8.98 0.77 7.64
CA ASP A 215 -7.57 0.41 7.76
C ASP A 215 -7.39 -0.90 8.55
N VAL A 216 -8.25 -1.14 9.55
CA VAL A 216 -8.34 -2.40 10.30
C VAL A 216 -8.74 -3.57 9.40
N GLU A 217 -9.74 -3.40 8.53
CA GLU A 217 -10.12 -4.42 7.55
C GLU A 217 -8.96 -4.74 6.60
N SER A 218 -8.22 -3.72 6.16
CA SER A 218 -7.01 -3.89 5.36
C SER A 218 -5.94 -4.72 6.07
N LEU A 219 -5.70 -4.53 7.38
CA LEU A 219 -4.78 -5.38 8.15
C LEU A 219 -5.20 -6.86 8.15
N VAL A 220 -6.49 -7.15 8.27
CA VAL A 220 -6.99 -8.54 8.21
C VAL A 220 -6.68 -9.16 6.84
N TYR A 221 -6.83 -8.39 5.76
CA TYR A 221 -6.47 -8.85 4.41
C TYR A 221 -4.97 -9.02 4.21
N VAL A 222 -4.13 -8.20 4.86
CA VAL A 222 -2.67 -8.41 4.88
C VAL A 222 -2.32 -9.73 5.57
N VAL A 223 -2.94 -10.03 6.73
CA VAL A 223 -2.74 -11.32 7.41
C VAL A 223 -3.16 -12.48 6.52
N PHE A 224 -4.33 -12.39 5.86
CA PHE A 224 -4.77 -13.45 4.96
C PHE A 224 -3.82 -13.63 3.78
N TYR A 225 -3.37 -12.54 3.16
CA TYR A 225 -2.37 -12.59 2.09
C TYR A 225 -1.08 -13.26 2.59
N CYS A 226 -0.59 -12.88 3.77
CA CYS A 226 0.59 -13.49 4.36
C CYS A 226 0.38 -14.99 4.65
N ALA A 227 -0.80 -15.40 5.09
CA ALA A 227 -1.12 -16.79 5.34
C ALA A 227 -1.05 -17.65 4.07
N ILE A 228 -1.52 -17.13 2.93
CA ILE A 228 -1.54 -17.87 1.66
C ILE A 228 -0.15 -18.00 1.03
N PHE A 229 0.66 -16.93 1.10
CA PHE A 229 1.97 -16.89 0.46
C PHE A 229 3.12 -17.35 1.37
N TYR A 230 2.99 -17.11 2.67
CA TYR A 230 4.09 -17.23 3.60
C TYR A 230 3.85 -18.19 4.77
N LEU A 231 2.67 -18.73 5.01
CA LEU A 231 2.48 -19.73 6.06
C LEU A 231 2.32 -21.13 5.47
N GLN A 232 2.51 -22.15 6.32
CA GLN A 232 2.35 -23.53 5.90
C GLN A 232 0.86 -23.90 5.80
N TRP A 233 0.50 -24.51 4.67
CA TRP A 233 -0.80 -25.12 4.41
C TRP A 233 -0.64 -26.13 3.26
N ASP A 234 -1.62 -27.00 3.07
CA ASP A 234 -1.66 -28.02 2.01
C ASP A 234 -1.83 -27.35 0.64
N TYR A 235 -0.73 -26.82 0.12
CA TYR A 235 -0.72 -25.95 -1.06
C TYR A 235 -1.42 -26.63 -2.25
N ASN A 236 -2.38 -25.89 -2.82
CA ASN A 236 -3.09 -26.30 -4.02
C ASN A 236 -3.15 -25.10 -4.98
N VAL A 237 -2.66 -25.29 -6.21
CA VAL A 237 -2.54 -24.22 -7.21
C VAL A 237 -3.88 -23.62 -7.59
N ASP A 238 -4.93 -24.45 -7.75
CA ASP A 238 -6.26 -23.99 -8.14
C ASP A 238 -6.88 -23.15 -7.03
N THR A 239 -6.73 -23.61 -5.77
CA THR A 239 -7.19 -22.88 -4.58
C THR A 239 -6.46 -21.56 -4.43
N HIS A 240 -5.15 -21.55 -4.62
CA HIS A 240 -4.35 -20.32 -4.57
C HIS A 240 -4.82 -19.34 -5.66
N ALA A 241 -4.93 -19.79 -6.91
CA ALA A 241 -5.36 -18.95 -8.03
C ALA A 241 -6.78 -18.40 -7.84
N ASP A 242 -7.70 -19.23 -7.36
CA ASP A 242 -9.08 -18.84 -7.05
C ASP A 242 -9.15 -17.82 -5.91
N ILE A 243 -8.33 -17.95 -4.86
CA ILE A 243 -8.23 -16.91 -3.81
C ILE A 243 -7.71 -15.61 -4.41
N LEU A 244 -6.63 -15.61 -5.19
CA LEU A 244 -6.09 -14.37 -5.74
C LEU A 244 -7.07 -13.68 -6.68
N GLN A 245 -7.54 -14.41 -7.69
CA GLN A 245 -8.39 -13.85 -8.73
C GLN A 245 -9.73 -13.37 -8.16
N ASN A 246 -10.39 -14.17 -7.32
CA ASN A 246 -11.72 -13.82 -6.84
C ASN A 246 -11.68 -12.94 -5.59
N PHE A 247 -10.79 -13.21 -4.62
CA PHE A 247 -10.80 -12.46 -3.35
C PHE A 247 -10.01 -11.14 -3.41
N PHE A 248 -8.83 -11.14 -4.03
CA PHE A 248 -7.91 -9.99 -4.03
C PHE A 248 -8.01 -9.14 -5.29
N ASP A 249 -8.10 -9.76 -6.47
CA ASP A 249 -7.95 -9.05 -7.75
C ASP A 249 -9.29 -8.73 -8.43
N HIS A 250 -10.41 -9.32 -7.97
CA HIS A 250 -11.70 -9.17 -8.62
C HIS A 250 -12.19 -7.73 -8.62
N PHE A 251 -12.66 -7.29 -9.78
CA PHE A 251 -13.31 -6.01 -9.99
C PHE A 251 -14.45 -6.14 -10.99
N GLU A 252 -15.44 -5.26 -10.86
CA GLU A 252 -16.61 -5.16 -11.72
C GLU A 252 -16.70 -3.73 -12.26
N GLN A 253 -17.16 -3.56 -13.49
CA GLN A 253 -17.46 -2.26 -14.06
C GLN A 253 -18.96 -2.05 -14.07
N ILE A 254 -19.42 -0.97 -13.44
CA ILE A 254 -20.83 -0.58 -13.41
C ILE A 254 -20.98 0.73 -14.17
N SER A 255 -22.00 0.79 -15.02
CA SER A 255 -22.44 2.05 -15.64
C SER A 255 -23.41 2.76 -14.70
N LYS A 256 -23.15 4.03 -14.40
CA LYS A 256 -24.11 4.90 -13.71
C LYS A 256 -25.13 5.48 -14.68
N GLU A 257 -26.19 6.07 -14.13
CA GLU A 257 -27.27 6.73 -14.89
C GLU A 257 -26.78 7.85 -15.81
N ASP A 258 -25.61 8.43 -15.53
CA ASP A 258 -24.95 9.47 -16.31
C ASP A 258 -23.97 8.92 -17.39
N ASP A 259 -24.08 7.64 -17.72
CA ASP A 259 -23.15 6.88 -18.59
C ASP A 259 -21.68 6.86 -18.10
N SER A 260 -21.40 7.34 -16.89
CA SER A 260 -20.08 7.19 -16.30
C SER A 260 -19.83 5.74 -15.88
N LYS A 261 -18.65 5.22 -16.20
CA LYS A 261 -18.22 3.88 -15.76
C LYS A 261 -17.43 4.00 -14.47
N ILE A 262 -17.88 3.31 -13.44
CA ILE A 262 -17.12 3.15 -12.20
C ILE A 262 -16.63 1.72 -12.05
N VAL A 263 -15.46 1.57 -11.45
CA VAL A 263 -14.90 0.27 -11.08
C VAL A 263 -15.23 0.03 -9.62
N VAL A 264 -15.87 -1.09 -9.32
CA VAL A 264 -16.21 -1.54 -7.96
C VAL A 264 -15.60 -2.92 -7.71
N GLY A 265 -15.56 -3.35 -6.45
CA GLY A 265 -14.98 -4.62 -6.08
C GLY A 265 -15.53 -5.18 -4.79
N GLY A 266 -14.87 -6.21 -4.27
CA GLY A 266 -15.18 -6.75 -2.95
C GLY A 266 -16.41 -7.64 -2.88
N SER A 267 -17.09 -7.97 -3.99
CA SER A 267 -18.23 -8.89 -4.00
C SER A 267 -17.89 -10.27 -3.40
N TYR A 268 -16.67 -10.76 -3.63
CA TYR A 268 -16.18 -11.98 -2.97
C TYR A 268 -15.72 -11.79 -1.52
N LYS A 269 -15.28 -10.60 -1.12
CA LYS A 269 -15.03 -10.25 0.29
C LYS A 269 -16.34 -10.24 1.09
N VAL A 270 -17.39 -9.68 0.49
CA VAL A 270 -18.78 -9.72 0.99
C VAL A 270 -19.30 -11.17 1.05
N SER A 271 -19.12 -11.94 -0.01
CA SER A 271 -19.52 -13.36 -0.05
C SER A 271 -18.77 -14.20 1.00
N ASN A 272 -17.48 -13.92 1.20
CA ASN A 272 -16.67 -14.58 2.23
C ASN A 272 -17.28 -14.39 3.62
N LEU A 273 -17.72 -13.18 3.90
CA LEU A 273 -18.40 -12.85 5.16
C LEU A 273 -19.73 -13.61 5.30
N PHE A 274 -20.66 -13.49 4.35
CA PHE A 274 -21.97 -14.14 4.44
C PHE A 274 -21.87 -15.66 4.60
N ASN A 275 -20.81 -16.25 4.03
CA ASN A 275 -20.53 -17.67 4.12
C ASN A 275 -19.59 -18.06 5.26
N THR A 276 -19.57 -17.29 6.36
CA THR A 276 -18.80 -17.60 7.59
C THR A 276 -17.28 -17.79 7.35
N GLY A 277 -16.68 -16.97 6.51
CA GLY A 277 -15.26 -17.05 6.17
C GLY A 277 -14.91 -18.16 5.19
N ARG A 278 -15.75 -18.39 4.17
CA ARG A 278 -15.54 -19.47 3.16
C ARG A 278 -14.14 -19.46 2.56
N TYR A 279 -13.61 -18.30 2.16
CA TYR A 279 -12.27 -18.17 1.59
C TYR A 279 -11.18 -18.43 2.63
N PHE A 280 -11.38 -18.02 3.88
CA PHE A 280 -10.41 -18.26 4.97
C PHE A 280 -10.26 -19.75 5.32
N LYS A 281 -11.26 -20.57 4.97
CA LYS A 281 -11.27 -22.03 5.18
C LYS A 281 -10.78 -22.84 3.98
N LYS A 282 -10.55 -22.20 2.81
CA LYS A 282 -10.05 -22.88 1.60
C LYS A 282 -8.63 -23.45 1.76
N PRO A 283 -7.67 -22.76 2.40
CA PRO A 283 -6.32 -23.27 2.61
C PRO A 283 -6.32 -24.41 3.64
N LYS A 284 -6.48 -25.64 3.16
CA LYS A 284 -6.42 -26.84 4.01
C LYS A 284 -5.06 -26.92 4.68
N GLY A 285 -4.98 -27.37 5.93
CA GLY A 285 -3.73 -27.42 6.68
C GLY A 285 -3.25 -26.08 7.26
N LEU A 286 -3.84 -24.93 6.89
CA LEU A 286 -3.56 -23.66 7.58
C LEU A 286 -3.99 -23.77 9.06
N PRO A 287 -3.18 -23.33 10.04
CA PRO A 287 -3.53 -23.46 11.44
C PRO A 287 -4.93 -22.93 11.78
N LEU A 288 -5.72 -23.76 12.48
CA LEU A 288 -7.11 -23.42 12.83
C LEU A 288 -7.22 -22.14 13.65
N VAL A 289 -6.18 -21.81 14.43
CA VAL A 289 -6.12 -20.56 15.19
C VAL A 289 -6.15 -19.34 14.26
N ILE A 290 -5.41 -19.38 13.15
CA ILE A 290 -5.37 -18.31 12.14
C ILE A 290 -6.69 -18.23 11.39
N GLN A 291 -7.23 -19.37 10.95
CA GLN A 291 -8.53 -19.40 10.26
C GLN A 291 -9.65 -18.83 11.13
N LYS A 292 -9.70 -19.23 12.42
CA LYS A 292 -10.68 -18.72 13.38
C LYS A 292 -10.50 -17.23 13.64
N TRP A 293 -9.26 -16.76 13.76
CA TRP A 293 -8.97 -15.33 13.94
C TRP A 293 -9.44 -14.51 12.74
N LEU A 294 -9.14 -14.93 11.51
CA LEU A 294 -9.59 -14.28 10.28
C LEU A 294 -11.12 -14.19 10.22
N SER A 295 -11.82 -15.30 10.44
CA SER A 295 -13.29 -15.34 10.44
C SER A 295 -13.90 -14.43 11.50
N ARG A 296 -13.37 -14.45 12.74
CA ARG A 296 -13.87 -13.61 13.84
C ARG A 296 -13.65 -12.12 13.61
N SER A 297 -12.49 -11.76 13.07
CA SER A 297 -12.12 -10.37 12.80
C SER A 297 -13.06 -9.74 11.78
N VAL A 298 -13.26 -10.38 10.63
CA VAL A 298 -14.18 -9.87 9.59
C VAL A 298 -15.64 -9.85 10.08
N GLN A 299 -16.07 -10.84 10.86
CA GLN A 299 -17.44 -10.86 11.40
C GLN A 299 -17.71 -9.69 12.34
N ARG A 300 -16.75 -9.31 13.18
CA ARG A 300 -16.90 -8.16 14.09
C ARG A 300 -16.80 -6.82 13.35
N ILE A 301 -15.88 -6.67 12.38
CA ILE A 301 -15.82 -5.50 11.49
C ILE A 301 -17.17 -5.27 10.80
N TYR A 302 -17.77 -6.35 10.31
CA TYR A 302 -19.06 -6.26 9.67
C TYR A 302 -20.19 -5.99 10.65
N SER A 303 -20.21 -6.62 11.83
CA SER A 303 -21.18 -6.26 12.87
C SER A 303 -21.18 -4.76 13.09
N TRP A 304 -19.99 -4.15 13.18
CA TRP A 304 -19.85 -2.70 13.31
C TRP A 304 -20.44 -1.94 12.12
N TYR A 305 -20.26 -2.38 10.87
CA TYR A 305 -20.90 -1.71 9.73
C TYR A 305 -22.43 -1.63 9.80
N PHE A 306 -23.09 -2.54 10.54
CA PHE A 306 -24.55 -2.58 10.68
C PHE A 306 -25.05 -2.02 12.02
N SER A 307 -24.23 -2.09 13.07
CA SER A 307 -24.61 -1.71 14.43
C SER A 307 -23.98 -0.41 14.92
N ALA A 308 -23.03 0.18 14.18
CA ALA A 308 -22.35 1.40 14.62
C ALA A 308 -23.33 2.58 14.71
N PRO A 309 -23.28 3.36 15.79
CA PRO A 309 -24.09 4.55 15.93
C PRO A 309 -23.72 5.60 14.87
N PRO A 310 -24.66 6.51 14.50
CA PRO A 310 -24.47 7.45 13.40
C PRO A 310 -23.28 8.41 13.56
N ASP A 311 -22.85 8.62 14.80
CA ASP A 311 -21.86 9.60 15.25
C ASP A 311 -20.40 9.12 15.11
N ARG A 312 -20.16 7.84 14.74
CA ARG A 312 -18.83 7.29 14.41
C ARG A 312 -17.73 7.70 15.42
N THR A 313 -18.06 7.76 16.71
CA THR A 313 -17.14 8.25 17.74
C THR A 313 -15.84 7.44 17.77
N PRO A 314 -14.71 8.04 18.18
CA PRO A 314 -13.45 7.32 18.41
C PRO A 314 -13.62 6.04 19.23
N GLU A 315 -14.44 6.08 20.28
CA GLU A 315 -14.70 4.97 21.19
C GLU A 315 -15.43 3.81 20.49
N ALA A 316 -16.44 4.12 19.67
CA ALA A 316 -17.16 3.11 18.90
C ALA A 316 -16.26 2.48 17.82
N GLN A 317 -15.33 3.24 17.23
CA GLN A 317 -14.35 2.70 16.28
C GLN A 317 -13.33 1.78 16.95
N LYS A 318 -12.88 2.08 18.18
CA LYS A 318 -12.01 1.21 18.98
C LYS A 318 -12.68 -0.12 19.34
N GLU A 319 -13.96 -0.08 19.71
CA GLU A 319 -14.70 -1.30 20.06
C GLU A 319 -14.75 -2.30 18.89
N CYS A 320 -14.83 -1.80 17.65
CA CYS A 320 -14.74 -2.61 16.42
C CYS A 320 -13.42 -3.35 16.27
N ALA A 321 -12.32 -2.71 16.68
CA ALA A 321 -10.96 -3.18 16.47
C ALA A 321 -10.40 -4.03 17.63
N ARG A 322 -11.12 -4.12 18.74
CA ARG A 322 -10.91 -5.09 19.84
C ARG A 322 -10.59 -6.55 19.41
N PRO A 323 -11.04 -7.11 18.27
CA PRO A 323 -10.70 -8.48 17.85
C PRO A 323 -9.29 -8.60 17.29
N LEU A 324 -8.74 -7.52 16.72
CA LEU A 324 -7.33 -7.44 16.38
C LEU A 324 -6.45 -7.56 17.64
N PHE A 325 -7.01 -7.18 18.79
CA PHE A 325 -6.37 -7.22 20.10
C PHE A 325 -6.74 -8.42 20.98
N ASP A 326 -7.83 -9.13 20.71
CA ASP A 326 -8.10 -10.45 21.29
C ASP A 326 -7.13 -11.53 20.72
N LEU A 327 -5.92 -11.11 20.33
CA LEU A 327 -4.70 -11.91 20.37
C LEU A 327 -4.36 -12.21 21.83
N THR A 328 -5.25 -12.95 22.50
CA THR A 328 -5.02 -13.47 23.85
C THR A 328 -3.68 -14.20 23.88
N ASP A 329 -3.03 -14.27 25.04
CA ASP A 329 -1.81 -15.08 25.26
C ASP A 329 -1.94 -16.53 24.73
N ASN A 330 -3.17 -17.03 24.57
CA ASN A 330 -3.47 -18.35 24.01
C ASN A 330 -3.18 -18.43 22.49
N ILE A 331 -3.38 -17.36 21.72
CA ILE A 331 -3.08 -17.37 20.28
C ILE A 331 -1.57 -17.50 20.06
N PHE A 332 -0.74 -16.75 20.78
CA PHE A 332 0.71 -16.84 20.64
C PHE A 332 1.28 -18.20 21.08
N LYS A 333 0.71 -18.82 22.13
CA LYS A 333 1.06 -20.19 22.55
C LYS A 333 0.70 -21.25 21.50
N ASP A 334 -0.39 -21.06 20.76
CA ASP A 334 -0.81 -21.98 19.70
C ASP A 334 -0.01 -21.75 18.40
N LEU A 335 0.44 -20.51 18.14
CA LEU A 335 1.19 -20.13 16.93
C LEU A 335 2.65 -20.62 16.94
N SER A 336 3.32 -20.66 18.10
CA SER A 336 4.72 -21.09 18.20
C SER A 336 4.98 -22.53 17.73
N ASN A 337 3.93 -23.35 17.65
CA ASN A 337 4.01 -24.74 17.16
C ASN A 337 3.80 -24.86 15.63
N THR A 338 3.60 -23.76 14.93
CA THR A 338 3.16 -23.74 13.51
C THR A 338 4.20 -23.18 12.54
N ASP A 339 5.42 -22.92 13.02
CA ASP A 339 6.44 -22.20 12.27
C ASP A 339 7.29 -23.10 11.34
N ARG A 340 6.97 -22.96 10.05
CA ARG A 340 7.70 -23.18 8.76
C ARG A 340 8.80 -24.24 8.58
N GLU A 341 8.58 -25.04 7.53
CA GLU A 341 9.47 -25.10 6.35
C GLU A 341 9.02 -24.09 5.27
N VAL A 342 9.95 -23.52 4.49
CA VAL A 342 9.68 -22.56 3.41
C VAL A 342 9.11 -23.28 2.19
N HIS A 343 7.86 -23.03 1.83
CA HIS A 343 7.33 -23.51 0.55
C HIS A 343 7.99 -22.76 -0.61
N PRO A 344 8.32 -23.45 -1.72
CA PRO A 344 8.70 -22.79 -2.95
C PRO A 344 7.54 -21.87 -3.36
N ARG A 345 7.81 -20.56 -3.44
CA ARG A 345 6.86 -19.58 -3.95
C ARG A 345 6.40 -20.09 -5.32
N PRO A 346 5.09 -20.20 -5.60
CA PRO A 346 4.70 -20.40 -6.98
C PRO A 346 5.36 -19.32 -7.82
N ASN A 347 5.71 -19.64 -9.08
CA ASN A 347 6.17 -18.70 -10.10
C ASN A 347 5.06 -17.70 -10.49
N TYR A 348 4.22 -17.30 -9.53
CA TYR A 348 3.27 -16.23 -9.64
C TYR A 348 4.06 -14.92 -9.57
N LYS A 349 4.51 -14.49 -10.74
CA LYS A 349 4.63 -13.05 -11.01
C LYS A 349 3.21 -12.53 -11.01
N GLY A 350 2.68 -12.28 -9.82
CA GLY A 350 1.35 -11.70 -9.72
C GLY A 350 1.26 -10.43 -10.52
N PRO A 351 0.06 -10.01 -10.94
CA PRO A 351 -0.11 -8.62 -11.28
C PRO A 351 0.44 -7.85 -10.08
N LEU A 352 1.45 -7.01 -10.34
CA LEU A 352 1.75 -5.80 -9.57
C LEU A 352 0.57 -5.46 -8.67
N LEU A 353 0.71 -5.50 -7.34
CA LEU A 353 -0.35 -5.09 -6.41
C LEU A 353 -1.01 -3.84 -7.01
N MET A 354 -2.21 -4.02 -7.55
CA MET A 354 -2.78 -3.02 -8.45
C MET A 354 -3.17 -1.84 -7.58
N ALA A 355 -2.67 -0.65 -7.93
CA ALA A 355 -3.36 0.57 -7.54
C ALA A 355 -4.78 0.52 -8.11
N VAL A 356 -5.71 1.25 -7.49
CA VAL A 356 -7.11 1.33 -7.94
C VAL A 356 -7.18 1.48 -9.47
N PRO A 357 -7.85 0.56 -10.19
CA PRO A 357 -7.91 0.62 -11.64
C PRO A 357 -8.50 1.95 -12.11
N ALA A 358 -7.83 2.60 -13.05
CA ALA A 358 -8.36 3.82 -13.66
C ALA A 358 -9.67 3.50 -14.40
N THR A 359 -10.70 4.32 -14.21
CA THR A 359 -11.94 4.23 -15.00
C THR A 359 -11.61 4.47 -16.47
N PRO A 360 -11.92 3.55 -17.40
CA PRO A 360 -11.68 3.79 -18.81
C PRO A 360 -12.54 4.96 -19.30
N SER A 361 -11.93 6.00 -19.86
CA SER A 361 -12.65 7.06 -20.55
C SER A 361 -13.22 6.52 -21.87
N SER A 362 -14.39 7.03 -22.28
CA SER A 362 -14.80 6.97 -23.68
C SER A 362 -13.64 7.47 -24.56
N THR A 363 -13.32 6.70 -25.60
CA THR A 363 -12.30 7.04 -26.60
C THR A 363 -12.58 8.44 -27.16
N PRO A 364 -11.60 9.36 -27.24
CA PRO A 364 -11.77 10.56 -28.05
C PRO A 364 -11.88 10.14 -29.53
N PRO A 365 -12.62 10.90 -30.36
CA PRO A 365 -12.68 10.62 -31.79
C PRO A 365 -11.26 10.71 -32.37
N SER A 366 -10.89 9.67 -33.12
CA SER A 366 -9.67 9.59 -33.89
C SER A 366 -9.53 10.84 -34.78
N SER A 367 -8.62 11.75 -34.42
CA SER A 367 -8.13 12.76 -35.35
C SER A 367 -6.71 12.37 -35.77
N ASN A 368 -6.55 12.19 -37.09
CA ASN A 368 -5.31 11.82 -37.75
C ASN A 368 -4.18 12.80 -37.40
N LEU A 369 -3.26 12.37 -36.53
CA LEU A 369 -1.96 13.02 -36.34
C LEU A 369 -0.92 12.28 -37.20
N ASN A 370 -0.87 12.65 -38.48
CA ASN A 370 0.30 12.40 -39.32
C ASN A 370 1.45 13.29 -38.82
N VAL A 371 2.27 12.78 -37.90
CA VAL A 371 3.56 13.39 -37.58
C VAL A 371 4.63 12.62 -38.34
N ALA A 372 5.05 13.19 -39.47
CA ALA A 372 6.21 12.75 -40.22
C ALA A 372 7.47 12.90 -39.36
N VAL A 373 8.04 11.77 -38.95
CA VAL A 373 9.37 11.72 -38.32
C VAL A 373 10.42 11.96 -39.39
N ARG A 374 10.90 13.21 -39.52
CA ARG A 374 12.16 13.51 -40.23
C ARG A 374 13.32 12.94 -39.42
N ARG A 375 13.86 11.80 -39.85
CA ARG A 375 15.15 11.28 -39.37
C ARG A 375 16.28 12.18 -39.87
N SER A 376 17.06 12.74 -38.95
CA SER A 376 18.38 13.30 -39.28
C SER A 376 19.39 12.16 -39.42
N PRO A 377 20.34 12.18 -40.39
CA PRO A 377 21.28 11.07 -40.57
C PRO A 377 22.38 11.08 -39.51
N ARG A 378 22.65 9.91 -38.91
CA ARG A 378 23.86 9.65 -38.12
C ARG A 378 25.06 9.52 -39.06
N THR A 379 26.08 10.34 -38.84
CA THR A 379 27.45 10.10 -39.33
C THR A 379 28.06 8.93 -38.55
N GLN A 380 28.52 7.90 -39.26
CA GLN A 380 29.43 6.87 -38.74
C GLN A 380 30.87 7.26 -39.06
N PRO A 381 31.83 7.03 -38.13
CA PRO A 381 33.26 7.09 -38.47
C PRO A 381 33.72 5.73 -39.02
N ASN A 382 34.21 5.72 -40.26
CA ASN A 382 34.91 4.57 -40.84
C ASN A 382 36.33 4.51 -40.28
N ALA A 383 36.61 3.47 -39.49
CA ALA A 383 37.95 2.97 -39.28
C ALA A 383 38.16 1.78 -40.23
N ASN A 384 39.07 1.90 -41.19
CA ASN A 384 39.70 0.74 -41.81
C ASN A 384 41.17 1.06 -42.06
N ALA A 385 42.01 0.37 -41.32
CA ALA A 385 43.45 0.32 -41.48
C ALA A 385 43.81 -0.65 -42.62
N SER A 386 44.68 -0.18 -43.51
CA SER A 386 45.81 -0.88 -44.12
C SER A 386 45.77 -2.43 -44.20
N GLN A 387 45.75 -2.93 -45.44
CA GLN A 387 46.70 -3.94 -45.90
C GLN A 387 47.30 -3.46 -47.22
N GLY A 388 48.63 -3.48 -47.30
CA GLY A 388 49.41 -2.87 -48.38
C GLY A 388 49.87 -3.82 -49.47
N SER A 389 50.48 -3.19 -50.46
CA SER A 389 51.62 -3.65 -51.25
C SER A 389 52.20 -2.43 -51.96
#